data_AF-A0A1H9R1A8-F1
#
_entry.id   AF-A0A1H9R1A8-F1
#
_cell.length_a   1.000
_cell.length_b   1.000
_cell.length_c   1.000
_cell.angle_alpha   90.00
_cell.angle_beta   90.00
_cell.angle_gamma   90.00
#
_symmetry.space_group_name_H-M   'P 1'
#
loop_
_entity.id
_entity.type
_entity.pdbx_description
1 polymer ?
#
loop_
_entity_poly.entity_id
_entity_poly.type
_entity_poly.pdbx_seq_one_letter_code
_entity_poly.pdbx_strand_id
1 'polypeptide(L)' 'MHTALDVNTWAIVGPGCRITHVVNSHEDVSLHFGSEMDDAVEFVLTEDGLDRLVSVAATALADLRAARVLAGVVGQKS' A
#
# COMPACT_ATOMS: atom_id res chain seq x y z
N MET A 1 -0.65 -15.17 -21.31
CA MET A 1 0.46 -15.24 -20.34
C MET A 1 0.15 -14.23 -19.24
N HIS A 2 -0.44 -14.67 -18.13
CA HIS A 2 -0.71 -13.82 -16.98
C HIS A 2 0.46 -13.95 -16.01
N THR A 3 1.35 -12.98 -16.00
CA THR A 3 2.29 -12.77 -14.89
C THR A 3 1.67 -11.76 -13.92
N ALA A 4 0.49 -12.09 -13.41
CA ALA A 4 -0.08 -11.37 -12.27
C ALA A 4 0.45 -12.10 -11.03
N LEU A 5 1.37 -11.47 -10.33
CA LEU A 5 1.93 -11.88 -9.04
C LEU A 5 0.87 -12.60 -8.17
N ASP A 6 0.98 -13.91 -8.01
CA ASP A 6 0.11 -14.68 -7.10
C ASP A 6 0.88 -14.98 -5.83
N VAL A 7 0.74 -14.09 -4.85
CA VAL A 7 1.42 -14.16 -3.55
C VAL A 7 0.37 -14.43 -2.49
N ASN A 8 0.36 -15.65 -1.95
CA ASN A 8 -0.55 -16.08 -0.88
C ASN A 8 -0.01 -15.72 0.53
N THR A 9 0.70 -14.61 0.66
CA THR A 9 1.14 -14.09 1.95
C THR A 9 0.71 -12.64 2.10
N TRP A 10 0.30 -12.26 3.31
CA TRP A 10 -0.15 -10.91 3.62
C TRP A 10 0.66 -10.37 4.78
N ALA A 11 0.99 -9.07 4.70
CA ALA A 11 1.65 -8.33 5.76
C ALA A 11 0.80 -7.13 6.14
N ILE A 12 0.77 -6.79 7.44
CA ILE A 12 0.13 -5.56 7.91
C ILE A 12 1.21 -4.48 8.01
N VAL A 13 1.02 -3.39 7.26
CA VAL A 13 1.87 -2.19 7.35
C VAL A 13 1.37 -1.33 8.51
N GLY A 14 2.02 -1.46 9.68
CA GLY A 14 1.67 -0.72 10.89
C GLY A 14 2.25 0.70 10.96
N PRO A 15 1.87 1.51 11.95
CA PRO A 15 2.29 2.92 12.08
C PRO A 15 3.80 3.15 12.22
N GLY A 16 4.55 2.13 12.66
CA GLY A 16 6.01 2.17 12.77
C GLY A 16 6.76 1.64 11.54
N CYS A 17 6.04 1.17 10.52
CA CYS A 17 6.67 0.68 9.30
C CYS A 17 7.12 1.86 8.45
N ARG A 18 8.43 1.98 8.23
CA ARG A 18 8.99 2.97 7.31
C ARG A 18 8.72 2.51 5.88
N ILE A 19 8.19 3.42 5.07
CA ILE A 19 7.97 3.22 3.64
C ILE A 19 8.87 4.21 2.89
N THR A 20 9.77 3.71 2.06
CA THR A 20 10.68 4.52 1.24
C THR A 20 10.62 4.09 -0.21
N HIS A 21 11.10 4.94 -1.11
CA HIS A 21 11.21 4.61 -2.53
C HIS A 21 12.61 4.88 -3.07
N VAL A 22 13.00 4.13 -4.10
CA VAL A 22 14.22 4.33 -4.88
C VAL A 22 13.84 4.26 -6.36
N VAL A 23 14.19 5.29 -7.12
CA VAL A 23 14.06 5.27 -8.58
C VAL A 23 15.24 4.47 -9.12
N ASN A 24 15.01 3.27 -9.64
CA ASN A 24 16.09 2.41 -10.10
C ASN A 24 16.49 2.77 -11.53
N SER A 25 15.50 3.10 -12.36
CA SER A 25 15.67 3.38 -13.78
C SER A 25 14.67 4.46 -14.24
N HIS A 26 14.64 4.72 -15.55
CA HIS A 26 13.62 5.59 -16.14
C HIS A 26 12.26 4.89 -16.32
N GLU A 27 12.17 3.59 -16.04
CA GLU A 27 10.98 2.77 -16.29
C GLU A 27 10.32 2.26 -14.99
N ASP A 28 11.04 2.26 -13.87
CA ASP A 28 10.57 1.62 -12.64
C ASP A 28 11.09 2.26 -11.34
N VAL A 29 10.35 1.99 -10.26
CA VAL A 29 10.64 2.39 -8.88
C VAL A 29 10.51 1.20 -7.94
N SER A 30 11.40 1.10 -6.95
CA SER A 30 11.27 0.18 -5.82
C SER A 30 10.61 0.87 -4.63
N LEU A 31 9.55 0.29 -4.09
CA LEU A 31 8.97 0.64 -2.79
C LEU A 31 9.46 -0.34 -1.73
N HIS A 32 10.11 0.16 -0.69
CA HIS A 32 10.63 -0.62 0.42
C HIS A 32 9.79 -0.40 1.67
N PHE A 33 9.39 -1.50 2.32
CA PHE A 33 8.65 -1.52 3.58
C PHE A 33 9.53 -2.16 4.67
N GLY A 34 10.08 -1.34 5.57
CA GLY A 34 11.01 -1.81 6.61
C GLY A 34 12.00 -0.74 7.07
N SER A 35 12.69 -0.98 8.19
CA SER A 35 13.66 -0.04 8.76
C SER A 35 15.03 -0.08 8.09
N GLU A 36 15.41 -1.20 7.45
CA GLU A 36 16.71 -1.42 6.82
C GLU A 36 16.52 -2.10 5.45
N MET A 37 17.36 -1.77 4.46
CA MET A 37 17.19 -2.26 3.07
C MET A 37 17.31 -3.79 2.95
N ASP A 38 18.04 -4.44 3.86
CA ASP A 38 18.27 -5.90 3.84
C ASP A 38 17.09 -6.72 4.40
N ASP A 39 16.18 -6.10 5.18
CA ASP A 39 15.00 -6.76 5.80
C ASP A 39 13.67 -6.20 5.28
N ALA A 40 13.69 -5.44 4.18
CA ALA A 40 12.51 -4.80 3.64
C ALA A 40 11.73 -5.72 2.69
N VAL A 41 10.40 -5.66 2.74
CA VAL A 41 9.59 -6.14 1.62
C VAL A 41 9.73 -5.11 0.50
N GLU A 42 10.16 -5.55 -0.68
CA GLU A 42 10.34 -4.71 -1.87
C GLU A 42 9.25 -4.98 -2.91
N PHE A 43 8.68 -3.90 -3.43
CA PHE A 43 7.80 -3.93 -4.61
C PHE A 43 8.41 -3.08 -5.72
N VAL A 44 8.76 -3.71 -6.84
CA VAL A 44 9.19 -3.02 -8.04
C VAL A 44 7.97 -2.75 -8.92
N LEU A 45 7.77 -1.50 -9.31
CA LEU A 45 6.60 -1.04 -10.05
C LEU A 45 7.05 -0.17 -11.22
N THR A 46 6.42 -0.36 -12.38
CA THR A 46 6.51 0.59 -13.49
C THR A 46 5.73 1.87 -13.16
N GLU A 47 5.91 2.94 -13.95
CA GLU A 47 5.12 4.18 -13.81
C GLU A 47 3.61 3.91 -13.81
N ASP A 48 3.10 3.20 -14.84
CA ASP A 48 1.68 2.82 -14.93
C ASP A 48 1.22 1.97 -13.74
N GLY A 49 2.09 1.07 -13.26
CA GLY A 49 1.82 0.22 -12.10
C GLY A 49 1.69 1.03 -10.81
N LEU A 50 2.57 2.03 -10.63
CA LEU A 50 2.55 2.94 -9.49
C LEU A 50 1.32 3.83 -9.50
N ASP A 51 0.96 4.41 -10.66
CA ASP A 51 -0.25 5.25 -10.79
C ASP A 51 -1.52 4.46 -10.41
N ARG A 52 -1.63 3.23 -10.91
CA ARG A 52 -2.73 2.33 -10.55
C ARG A 52 -2.74 2.00 -9.05
N LEU A 53 -1.59 1.74 -8.44
CA LEU A 53 -1.48 1.48 -7.00
C LEU A 53 -1.95 2.69 -6.18
N VAL A 54 -1.51 3.90 -6.55
CA VAL A 54 -1.90 5.15 -5.88
C VAL A 54 -3.42 5.35 -5.95
N SER A 55 -4.03 5.16 -7.12
CA SER A 55 -5.47 5.30 -7.31
C SER A 55 -6.28 4.33 -6.45
N VAL A 56 -5.89 3.05 -6.42
CA VAL A 56 -6.54 2.01 -5.61
C VAL A 56 -6.36 2.29 -4.12
N ALA A 57 -5.14 2.63 -3.68
CA ALA A 57 -4.84 2.92 -2.28
C ALA A 57 -5.60 4.16 -1.77
N ALA A 58 -5.72 5.21 -2.59
CA ALA A 58 -6.49 6.41 -2.27
C ALA A 58 -7.97 6.09 -2.08
N THR A 59 -8.55 5.27 -2.96
CA THR A 59 -9.95 4.82 -2.86
C THR A 59 -10.17 4.00 -1.59
N ALA A 60 -9.31 3.00 -1.34
CA ALA A 60 -9.40 2.17 -0.14
C ALA A 60 -9.27 2.98 1.16
N LEU A 61 -8.40 4.01 1.18
CA LEU A 61 -8.26 4.91 2.31
C LEU A 61 -9.52 5.76 2.54
N ALA A 62 -10.16 6.24 1.46
CA ALA A 62 -11.41 6.98 1.55
C ALA A 62 -12.52 6.11 2.14
N ASP A 63 -12.66 4.86 1.67
CA ASP A 63 -13.65 3.90 2.16
C ASP A 63 -13.43 3.58 3.65
N LEU A 64 -12.18 3.33 4.06
CA LEU A 64 -11.84 3.05 5.46
C LEU A 64 -12.21 4.23 6.38
N ARG A 65 -12.01 5.47 5.92
CA ARG A 65 -12.38 6.68 6.66
C ARG A 65 -13.90 6.83 6.75
N ALA A 66 -14.62 6.61 5.66
CA ALA A 66 -16.08 6.64 5.64
C ALA A 66 -16.68 5.60 6.60
N ALA A 67 -16.13 4.37 6.61
CA ALA A 67 -16.56 3.31 7.50
C ALA A 67 -16.37 3.67 8.99
N ARG A 68 -15.28 4.35 9.35
CA ARG A 68 -15.05 4.82 10.73
C ARG A 68 -16.08 5.87 11.18
N VAL A 69 -16.47 6.78 10.29
CA VAL A 69 -17.53 7.76 10.58
C VAL A 69 -18.85 7.05 10.86
N LEU A 70 -19.23 6.09 10.03
CA LEU A 70 -20.46 5.31 10.21
C LEU A 70 -20.45 4.53 11.54
N ALA A 71 -19.33 3.90 11.89
CA ALA A 71 -19.19 3.20 13.16
C ALA A 71 -19.28 4.14 14.39
N GLY A 72 -18.69 5.33 14.31
CA GLY A 72 -18.77 6.35 15.36
C GLY A 72 -20.18 6.94 15.55
N VAL A 73 -20.94 7.11 14.47
CA VAL A 73 -22.34 7.59 14.50
C VAL A 73 -23.28 6.56 15.14
N VAL A 74 -23.03 5.26 14.94
CA VAL A 74 -23.82 4.19 15.59
C VAL A 74 -23.55 4.13 17.10
N GLY A 75 -22.32 4.37 17.55
CA GLY A 75 -21.94 4.35 18.96
C GLY A 75 -22.47 5.50 19.81
N GLN A 76 -22.89 6.63 19.20
CA GLN A 76 -23.46 7.79 19.91
C GLN A 76 -24.98 7.74 20.10
N LYS A 77 -25.67 6.74 19.53
CA LYS A 77 -27.14 6.58 19.64
C LYS A 77 -27.59 5.54 20.67
N SER A 78 -26.69 5.06 21.54
CA SER A 78 -27.00 4.09 22.62
C SER A 78 -27.02 4.76 23.99
#